data_AF-K9SKZ8-F1
#
_entry.id   AF-K9SKZ8-F1
#
_cell.length_a   1.000
_cell.length_b   1.000
_cell.length_c   1.000
_cell.angle_alpha   90.00
_cell.angle_beta   90.00
_cell.angle_gamma   90.00
#
_symmetry.space_group_name_H-M   'P 1'
#
loop_
_entity.id
_entity.type
_entity.pdbx_description
1 polymer ?
#
loop_
_entity_poly.entity_id
_entity_poly.type
_entity_poly.pdbx_seq_one_letter_code
_entity_poly.pdbx_strand_id
1 'polypeptide(L)' 'MFQVVLRMQRGRKVHVIQEFENQEKALDYFERLVRQNKGSRDTPKGSYAVRKKPDEPT' A
#
# COMPACT_ATOMS: atom_id res chain seq x y z
N MET A 1 4.89 -1.93 -13.04
CA MET A 1 3.87 -1.08 -12.38
C MET A 1 3.96 -1.28 -10.86
N PHE A 2 3.90 -0.21 -10.06
CA PHE A 2 3.98 -0.26 -8.58
C PHE A 2 2.62 0.01 -7.95
N GLN A 3 2.36 -0.54 -6.77
CA GLN A 3 1.09 -0.39 -6.08
C GLN A 3 1.34 -0.13 -4.61
N VAL A 4 0.59 0.82 -4.05
CA VAL A 4 0.50 1.00 -2.60
C VAL A 4 -0.70 0.20 -2.10
N VAL A 5 -0.42 -0.74 -1.21
CA VAL A 5 -1.42 -1.66 -0.68
C VAL A 5 -1.54 -1.54 0.83
N LEU A 6 -2.75 -1.77 1.34
CA LEU A 6 -3.03 -1.91 2.76
C LEU A 6 -3.20 -3.40 3.09
N ARG A 7 -2.37 -3.90 4.01
CA ARG A 7 -2.50 -5.23 4.58
C ARG A 7 -3.21 -5.14 5.93
N MET A 8 -4.35 -5.80 6.04
CA MET A 8 -5.07 -5.95 7.31
C MET A 8 -4.48 -7.14 8.09
N GLN A 9 -4.18 -7.01 9.38
CA GLN A 9 -3.69 -8.16 10.18
C GLN A 9 -4.75 -9.25 10.41
N ARG A 10 -6.05 -8.89 10.42
CA ARG A 10 -7.16 -9.83 10.71
C ARG A 10 -7.70 -10.59 9.49
N GLY A 11 -7.13 -10.39 8.32
CA GLY A 11 -7.49 -11.16 7.13
C GLY A 11 -6.41 -11.04 6.07
N ARG A 12 -6.17 -12.11 5.30
CA ARG A 12 -5.24 -12.10 4.15
C ARG A 12 -5.63 -11.12 3.03
N LYS A 13 -6.63 -10.25 3.25
CA LYS A 13 -7.12 -9.28 2.30
C LYS A 13 -6.11 -8.13 2.17
N VAL A 14 -5.58 -8.01 0.96
CA VAL A 14 -4.74 -6.90 0.53
C VAL A 14 -5.64 -5.95 -0.23
N HIS A 15 -5.79 -4.72 0.25
CA HIS A 15 -6.52 -3.68 -0.48
C HIS A 15 -5.54 -2.84 -1.27
N VAL A 16 -5.70 -2.76 -2.58
CA VAL A 16 -4.96 -1.82 -3.42
C VAL A 16 -5.54 -0.44 -3.19
N ILE A 17 -4.70 0.49 -2.72
CA ILE A 17 -5.12 1.88 -2.51
C ILE A 17 -4.97 2.65 -3.81
N GLN A 18 -3.79 2.54 -4.42
CA GLN A 18 -3.48 3.24 -5.66
C GLN A 18 -2.33 2.54 -6.40
N GLU A 19 -2.41 2.57 -7.73
CA GLU A 19 -1.35 2.11 -8.62
C GLU A 19 -0.55 3.31 -9.17
N PHE A 20 0.73 3.09 -9.38
CA PHE A 20 1.68 4.07 -9.88
C PHE A 20 2.55 3.46 -10.97
N GLU A 21 2.93 4.28 -11.93
CA GLU A 21 3.83 3.88 -13.02
C GLU A 21 5.23 3.59 -12.47
N ASN A 22 5.70 4.45 -11.56
CA ASN A 22 7.07 4.47 -11.05
C ASN A 22 7.12 4.28 -9.53
N GLN A 23 8.24 3.72 -9.04
CA GLN A 23 8.46 3.45 -7.63
C GLN A 23 8.49 4.73 -6.78
N GLU A 24 9.11 5.80 -7.29
CA GLU A 24 9.22 7.07 -6.56
C GLU A 24 7.85 7.70 -6.26
N LYS A 25 6.94 7.70 -7.24
CA LYS A 25 5.56 8.18 -7.05
C LYS A 25 4.82 7.35 -6.00
N ALA A 26 5.02 6.03 -6.01
CA ALA A 26 4.42 5.14 -5.02
C ALA A 26 4.98 5.36 -3.61
N LEU A 27 6.28 5.63 -3.49
CA LEU A 27 6.95 5.92 -2.22
C LEU A 27 6.50 7.26 -1.63
N ASP A 28 6.44 8.33 -2.44
CA ASP A 28 5.96 9.65 -1.99
C ASP A 28 4.50 9.54 -1.48
N TYR A 29 3.65 8.83 -2.22
CA TYR A 29 2.27 8.60 -1.79
C TYR A 29 2.19 7.75 -0.52
N PHE A 30 3.00 6.70 -0.40
CA PHE A 30 3.10 5.87 0.80
C PHE A 30 3.53 6.69 2.03
N GLU A 31 4.56 7.53 1.91
CA GLU A 31 5.02 8.37 3.01
C GLU A 31 3.94 9.38 3.44
N ARG A 32 3.27 10.02 2.48
CA ARG A 32 2.14 10.91 2.77
C ARG A 32 1.01 10.16 3.48
N LEU A 33 0.66 8.98 3.01
CA LEU A 33 -0.33 8.11 3.64
C LEU A 33 0.02 7.79 5.09
N VAL A 34 1.26 7.37 5.36
CA VAL A 34 1.72 7.04 6.72
C VAL A 34 1.75 8.28 7.63
N ARG A 35 2.20 9.42 7.10
CA ARG A 35 2.24 10.70 7.85
C ARG A 35 0.84 11.25 8.13
N GLN A 36 -0.12 11.08 7.22
CA GLN A 36 -1.51 11.50 7.40
C GLN A 36 -2.29 10.54 8.30
N ASN A 37 -2.05 9.23 8.15
CA ASN A 37 -2.70 8.18 8.95
C ASN A 37 -1.92 7.83 10.23
N LYS A 38 -1.35 8.82 10.94
CA LYS A 38 -0.68 8.64 12.25
C LYS A 38 -1.58 7.89 13.26
N GLY A 39 -1.61 6.55 13.18
CA GLY A 39 -2.58 5.70 13.86
C GLY A 39 -4.00 5.85 13.30
N SER A 40 -4.28 5.30 12.11
CA SER A 40 -5.66 5.22 11.61
C SER A 40 -6.51 4.39 12.58
N ARG A 41 -7.56 5.01 13.14
CA ARG A 41 -8.48 4.41 14.11
C ARG A 41 -9.23 3.19 13.52
N ASP A 42 -9.41 3.18 12.20
CA ASP A 42 -10.07 2.12 11.44
C ASP A 42 -9.14 0.95 11.10
N THR A 43 -7.83 1.20 10.98
CA THR A 43 -6.82 0.15 10.76
C THR A 43 -5.73 0.18 11.83
N PRO A 44 -6.08 -0.04 13.12
CA PRO A 44 -5.14 0.07 14.24
C PRO A 44 -3.99 -0.95 14.20
N LYS A 45 -4.08 -1.93 13.28
CA LYS A 45 -3.04 -2.92 12.99
C LYS A 45 -2.84 -3.15 11.50
N GLY A 46 -3.30 -2.23 10.66
CA GLY A 46 -3.06 -2.27 9.22
C GLY A 46 -1.64 -1.79 8.91
N SER A 47 -0.98 -2.45 7.97
CA SER A 47 0.35 -2.03 7.49
C SER A 47 0.26 -1.68 6.01
N TYR A 48 0.70 -0.48 5.68
CA TYR A 48 0.88 -0.06 4.29
C TYR A 48 2.15 -0.73 3.73
N ALA A 49 2.13 -1.08 2.45
CA ALA A 49 3.30 -1.60 1.76
C ALA A 49 3.28 -1.17 0.30
N VAL A 50 4.47 -0.89 -0.26
CA VAL A 50 4.63 -0.77 -1.71
C VAL A 50 4.95 -2.16 -2.27
N ARG A 51 4.22 -2.60 -3.29
CA ARG A 51 4.52 -3.83 -4.03
C ARG A 51 4.70 -3.51 -5.50
N LYS A 52 5.65 -4.19 -6.14
CA LYS A 52 5.67 -4.27 -7.59
C LYS A 52 4.56 -5.24 -8.02
N LYS A 53 3.73 -4.83 -8.97
CA LYS A 53 2.77 -5.73 -9.61
C LYS A 53 3.60 -6.85 -10.26
N PRO A 54 3.31 -8.14 -9.99
CA PRO A 54 3.95 -9.20 -10.75
C PRO A 54 3.55 -8.98 -12.21
N ASP A 55 4.53 -8.82 -13.09
CA ASP A 55 4.35 -9.13 -14.50
C ASP A 55 3.95 -10.61 -14.52
N GLU A 56 2.73 -10.93 -14.98
CA GLU A 56 2.23 -12.31 -15.01
C GLU A 56 3.31 -13.24 -15.59
N PRO A 57 3.72 -14.30 -14.90
CA PRO A 57 4.39 -15.39 -15.58
C PRO A 57 3.32 -16.07 -16.43
N THR A 58 3.47 -15.92 -17.74
CA THR A 58 2.85 -16.70 -18.83
C THR A 58 2.57 -18.15 -18.45
#